data_AF-A0A6P0IMX6-F1
#
_entry.id   AF-A0A6P0IMX6-F1
#
_cell.length_a   1.000
_cell.length_b   1.000
_cell.length_c   1.000
_cell.angle_alpha   90.00
_cell.angle_beta   90.00
_cell.angle_gamma   90.00
#
_symmetry.space_group_name_H-M   'P 1'
#
loop_
_entity.id
_entity.type
_entity.pdbx_description
1 polymer ?
#
loop_
_entity_poly.entity_id
_entity_poly.type
_entity_poly.pdbx_seq_one_letter_code
_entity_poly.pdbx_strand_id
1 'polypeptide(L)' 'MERSNWISSITEKLNLEMIHIDGKTARGSYDREKKLKALHSVSAWSSEHSLVLASAKSREQVQ' A
#
# COMPACT_ATOMS: atom_id res chain seq x y z
N MET A 1 16.43 -8.09 14.56
CA MET A 1 15.02 -8.09 15.00
C MET A 1 14.94 -7.00 16.07
N GLU A 2 14.64 -5.77 15.68
CA GLU A 2 14.81 -4.55 16.52
C GLU A 2 13.75 -3.47 16.15
N ARG A 3 13.39 -3.35 14.86
CA ARG A 3 12.52 -2.28 14.36
C ARG A 3 11.07 -2.29 14.90
N SER A 4 10.49 -3.46 15.15
CA SER A 4 9.09 -3.55 15.60
C SER A 4 8.88 -2.95 17.00
N ASN A 5 9.85 -3.13 17.90
CA ASN A 5 9.74 -2.66 19.28
C ASN A 5 9.72 -1.13 19.37
N TRP A 6 10.49 -0.43 18.51
CA TRP A 6 10.51 1.02 18.48
C TRP A 6 9.17 1.61 18.03
N ILE A 7 8.58 1.05 16.96
CA ILE A 7 7.30 1.51 16.44
C ILE A 7 6.19 1.28 17.47
N SER A 8 6.12 0.08 18.08
CA SER A 8 5.14 -0.22 19.13
C SER A 8 5.26 0.73 20.33
N SER A 9 6.49 1.04 20.78
CA SER A 9 6.69 1.97 21.90
C SER A 9 6.16 3.38 21.61
N ILE A 10 6.27 3.86 20.37
CA ILE A 10 5.77 5.18 19.97
C ILE A 10 4.24 5.17 19.89
N THR A 11 3.66 4.15 19.25
CA THR A 11 2.20 4.08 19.08
C THR A 11 1.47 3.94 20.41
N GLU A 12 2.02 3.17 21.34
CA GLU A 12 1.48 3.06 22.71
C GLU A 12 1.56 4.38 23.47
N LYS A 13 2.72 5.06 23.45
CA LYS A 13 2.91 6.34 24.18
C LYS A 13 2.02 7.47 23.67
N LEU A 14 1.73 7.48 22.38
CA LEU A 14 0.97 8.54 21.72
C LEU A 14 -0.49 8.15 21.47
N ASN A 15 -0.90 6.93 21.84
CA ASN A 15 -2.24 6.37 21.61
C ASN A 15 -2.72 6.57 20.16
N LEU A 16 -1.85 6.21 19.21
CA LEU A 16 -2.09 6.38 17.77
C LEU A 16 -2.66 5.10 17.17
N GLU A 17 -3.61 5.24 16.24
CA GLU A 17 -4.07 4.13 15.41
C GLU A 17 -3.11 3.93 14.23
N MET A 18 -2.69 2.68 14.01
CA MET A 18 -1.75 2.34 12.94
C MET A 18 -2.46 1.94 11.66
N ILE A 19 -2.31 2.78 10.62
CA ILE A 19 -2.74 2.47 9.26
C ILE A 19 -1.51 2.20 8.40
N HIS A 20 -1.42 0.98 7.88
CA HIS A 20 -0.36 0.55 6.98
C HIS A 20 -0.71 0.93 5.55
N ILE A 21 0.24 1.56 4.84
CA ILE A 21 0.09 1.92 3.42
C ILE A 21 1.18 1.19 2.64
N ASP A 22 0.76 0.39 1.65
CA ASP A 22 1.67 -0.38 0.79
C ASP A 22 1.31 -0.25 -0.68
N GLY A 23 2.33 -0.29 -1.54
CA GLY A 23 2.22 -0.16 -2.99
C GLY A 23 2.77 -1.39 -3.70
N LYS A 24 1.96 -1.99 -4.58
CA LYS A 24 2.34 -3.13 -5.42
C LYS A 24 2.22 -2.79 -6.89
N THR A 25 3.16 -3.34 -7.68
CA THR A 25 3.11 -3.28 -9.14
C THR A 25 2.93 -4.68 -9.68
N ALA A 26 1.85 -4.91 -10.44
CA ALA A 26 1.64 -6.17 -11.14
C ALA A 26 2.51 -6.22 -12.39
N ARG A 27 3.76 -6.68 -12.25
CA ARG A 27 4.67 -6.82 -13.40
C ARG A 27 4.05 -7.77 -14.44
N GLY A 28 4.22 -7.44 -15.72
CA GLY A 28 3.59 -8.19 -16.82
C GLY A 28 2.16 -7.77 -17.17
N SER A 29 1.51 -6.90 -16.37
CA SER A 29 0.17 -6.38 -16.69
C SER A 29 0.13 -5.23 -17.70
N TYR A 30 1.25 -4.99 -18.39
CA TYR A 30 1.37 -4.03 -19.48
C TYR A 30 0.41 -4.40 -20.62
N ASP A 31 -0.30 -3.43 -21.15
CA ASP A 31 -1.19 -3.61 -22.30
C ASP A 31 -0.63 -2.85 -23.50
N ARG A 32 -0.05 -3.61 -24.46
CA ARG A 32 0.58 -3.05 -25.67
C ARG A 32 -0.44 -2.35 -26.55
N GLU A 33 -1.58 -3.00 -26.77
CA GLU A 33 -2.64 -2.53 -27.67
C GLU A 33 -3.23 -1.22 -27.19
N LYS A 34 -3.41 -1.09 -25.87
CA LYS A 34 -3.93 0.13 -25.24
C LYS A 34 -2.85 1.13 -24.83
N LYS A 35 -1.58 0.85 -25.10
CA LYS A 35 -0.42 1.65 -24.66
C LYS A 35 -0.45 1.96 -23.14
N LEU A 36 -0.85 0.99 -22.31
CA LEU A 36 -0.94 1.19 -20.85
C LEU A 36 0.25 0.56 -20.15
N LYS A 37 0.94 1.33 -19.31
CA LYS A 37 1.98 0.85 -18.38
C LYS A 37 1.43 -0.23 -17.44
N ALA A 38 2.33 -0.94 -16.76
CA ALA A 38 1.97 -1.93 -15.75
C ALA A 38 1.03 -1.32 -14.70
N LEU A 39 0.08 -2.12 -14.23
CA LEU A 39 -0.85 -1.73 -13.18
C LEU A 39 -0.11 -1.50 -11.86
N HIS A 40 -0.28 -0.30 -11.32
CA HIS A 40 0.15 0.06 -9.99
C HIS A 40 -1.06 0.09 -9.06
N SER A 41 -0.93 -0.45 -7.86
CA SER A 41 -1.97 -0.44 -6.83
C SER A 41 -1.40 -0.02 -5.50
N VAL A 42 -2.16 0.79 -4.76
CA VAL A 42 -1.85 1.19 -3.39
C VAL A 42 -3.02 0.79 -2.50
N SER A 43 -2.74 0.31 -1.30
CA SER A 43 -3.75 -0.06 -0.29
C SER A 43 -3.39 0.49 1.08
N ALA A 44 -4.41 0.96 1.79
CA ALA A 44 -4.36 1.33 3.20
C ALA A 44 -5.14 0.30 4.03
N TRP A 45 -4.53 -0.28 5.05
CA TRP A 45 -5.14 -1.31 5.90
C TRP A 45 -4.81 -1.12 7.39
N SER A 46 -5.78 -1.43 8.24
CA SER A 46 -5.59 -1.54 9.69
C SER A 46 -5.39 -3.01 10.03
N SER A 47 -4.22 -3.34 10.57
CA SER A 47 -3.93 -4.70 11.04
C SER A 47 -4.70 -5.04 12.31
N GLU A 48 -4.95 -4.05 13.17
CA GLU A 48 -5.67 -4.21 14.43
C GLU A 48 -7.14 -4.56 14.19
N HIS A 49 -7.77 -3.90 13.23
CA HIS A 49 -9.17 -4.14 12.87
C HIS A 49 -9.35 -5.15 11.73
N SER A 50 -8.26 -5.72 11.21
CA SER A 50 -8.26 -6.65 10.07
C SER A 50 -9.07 -6.11 8.87
N LEU A 51 -8.96 -4.80 8.60
CA LEU A 51 -9.82 -4.09 7.66
C LEU A 51 -8.99 -3.32 6.62
N VAL A 52 -9.43 -3.37 5.36
CA VAL A 52 -8.94 -2.48 4.30
C VAL A 52 -9.76 -1.21 4.31
N LEU A 53 -9.11 -0.07 4.52
CA LEU A 53 -9.77 1.24 4.58
C LEU A 53 -9.91 1.87 3.19
N ALA A 54 -8.88 1.71 2.36
CA ALA A 54 -8.88 2.26 1.01
C ALA A 54 -7.97 1.44 0.08
N SER A 55 -8.31 1.41 -1.21
CA SER A 55 -7.40 0.93 -2.25
C SER A 55 -7.58 1.73 -3.52
N ALA A 56 -6.45 2.11 -4.14
CA ALA A 56 -6.41 2.83 -5.40
C ALA A 56 -5.60 2.03 -6.43
N LYS A 57 -6.00 2.11 -7.69
CA LYS A 57 -5.35 1.45 -8.83
C LYS A 57 -5.13 2.48 -9.92
N SER A 58 -3.93 2.48 -10.52
CA SER A 58 -3.57 3.40 -11.58
C SER A 58 -2.84 2.68 -12.71
N ARG A 59 -3.15 3.10 -13.94
CA ARG A 59 -2.41 2.77 -15.15
C ARG A 59 -2.12 4.08 -15.86
N GLU A 60 -0.87 4.28 -16.23
CA GLU A 60 -0.45 5.46 -16.98
C GLU A 60 -0.36 5.09 -18.46
N GLN A 61 -0.72 6.01 -19.36
CA GLN A 61 -0.47 5.82 -20.78
C GLN A 61 1.02 5.99 -21.08
N VAL A 62 1.53 5.18 -21.99
CA VAL A 62 2.87 5.36 -22.58
C VAL A 62 2.77 6.47 -23.62
N GLN A 63 3.63 7.49 -23.50
CA GLN A 63 3.78 8.57 -24.47
C GLN A 63 4.30 8.03 -25.81
#